data_AF-A0A1E7JEH6-F1
#
_entry.id   AF-A0A1E7JEH6-F1
#
_cell.length_a   1.000
_cell.length_b   1.000
_cell.length_c   1.000
_cell.angle_alpha   90.00
_cell.angle_beta   90.00
_cell.angle_gamma   90.00
#
_symmetry.space_group_name_H-M   'P 1'
#
loop_
_entity.id
_entity.type
_entity.pdbx_description
1 polymer ?
#
loop_
_entity_poly.entity_id
_entity_poly.type
_entity_poly.pdbx_seq_one_letter_code
_entity_poly.pdbx_strand_id
1 'polypeptide(L)'
;MNATISAAIEPLIRKKIFNNEEEAIRELVREYILRQIGTLRRRVSRFERKYGMHFQQFSEYLHERSVLLEKSELSAEKRQVLGQAIMQEEDDWLDWKVAQEMIESWIGLRQEIAA
;
A
#
# COMPACT_ATOMS: atom_id res chain seq x y z
N MET A 1 32.67 1.51 0.52
CA MET A 1 31.48 1.95 -0.26
C MET A 1 31.71 1.68 -1.73
N ASN A 2 30.66 1.40 -2.48
CA ASN A 2 30.75 1.15 -3.93
C ASN A 2 31.10 2.47 -4.64
N ALA A 3 32.17 2.48 -5.44
CA ALA A 3 32.67 3.69 -6.13
C ALA A 3 31.59 4.40 -6.97
N THR A 4 30.64 3.64 -7.51
CA THR A 4 29.52 4.17 -8.29
C THR A 4 28.55 5.01 -7.43
N ILE A 5 28.33 4.63 -6.17
CA ILE A 5 27.41 5.34 -5.26
C ILE A 5 28.05 6.67 -4.84
N SER A 6 29.31 6.64 -4.43
CA SER A 6 30.06 7.87 -4.09
C SER A 6 30.09 8.85 -5.26
N ALA A 7 30.34 8.37 -6.48
CA ALA A 7 30.32 9.22 -7.68
C ALA A 7 28.96 9.89 -7.95
N ALA A 8 27.85 9.23 -7.59
CA ALA A 8 26.50 9.79 -7.73
C ALA A 8 26.15 10.83 -6.66
N ILE A 9 26.69 10.70 -5.44
CA ILE A 9 26.42 11.58 -4.30
C ILE A 9 27.34 12.82 -4.30
N GLU A 10 28.57 12.68 -4.78
CA GLU A 10 29.59 13.72 -4.82
C GLU A 10 29.12 15.07 -5.39
N PRO A 11 28.30 15.15 -6.47
CA PRO A 11 27.74 16.42 -6.92
C PRO A 11 26.84 17.12 -5.89
N LEU A 12 26.13 16.36 -5.06
CA LEU A 12 25.21 16.88 -4.05
C LEU A 12 25.98 17.47 -2.87
N ILE A 13 27.09 16.82 -2.47
CA ILE A 13 28.00 17.32 -1.43
C ILE A 13 28.72 18.58 -1.93
N ARG A 14 29.27 18.56 -3.15
CA ARG A 14 29.95 19.73 -3.74
C ARG A 14 29.03 20.94 -3.87
N LYS A 15 27.73 20.72 -4.10
CA LYS A 15 26.71 21.78 -4.12
C LYS A 15 26.22 22.20 -2.73
N LYS A 16 26.78 21.64 -1.65
CA LYS A 16 26.38 21.86 -0.26
C LYS A 16 24.91 21.54 0.02
N ILE A 17 24.36 20.57 -0.71
CA ILE A 17 23.00 20.04 -0.45
C ILE A 17 23.03 19.12 0.76
N PHE A 18 24.12 18.35 0.92
CA PHE A 18 24.40 17.50 2.08
C PHE A 18 25.83 17.76 2.57
N ASN A 19 26.08 17.54 3.86
CA ASN A 19 27.41 17.79 4.45
C ASN A 19 28.39 16.65 4.18
N ASN A 20 27.90 15.41 4.11
CA ASN A 20 28.70 14.22 3.84
C ASN A 20 27.88 13.11 3.18
N GLU A 21 28.55 12.04 2.76
CA GLU A 21 27.92 10.90 2.09
C GLU A 21 26.92 10.17 2.98
N GLU A 22 27.21 10.00 4.27
CA GLU A 22 26.34 9.29 5.20
C GLU A 22 25.00 10.00 5.37
N GLU A 23 25.03 11.32 5.60
CA GLU A 23 23.85 12.17 5.69
C GLU A 23 23.04 12.11 4.38
N ALA A 24 23.71 12.22 3.24
CA ALA A 24 23.05 12.15 1.94
C ALA A 24 22.32 10.82 1.76
N ILE A 25 22.96 9.69 2.04
CA ILE A 25 22.35 8.36 1.93
C ILE A 25 21.16 8.25 2.88
N ARG A 26 21.33 8.65 4.15
CA ARG A 26 20.30 8.55 5.17
C ARG A 26 19.05 9.35 4.78
N GLU A 27 19.21 10.58 4.34
CA GLU A 27 18.09 11.43 3.90
C GLU A 27 17.44 10.92 2.62
N LEU A 28 18.22 10.46 1.64
CA LEU A 28 17.68 9.91 0.40
C LEU A 28 16.87 8.62 0.64
N VAL A 29 17.34 7.74 1.52
CA VAL A 29 16.61 6.52 1.91
C VAL A 29 15.35 6.88 2.68
N ARG A 30 15.42 7.81 3.64
CA ARG A 30 14.26 8.31 4.39
C ARG A 30 13.19 8.87 3.44
N GLU A 31 13.59 9.70 2.50
CA GLU A 31 12.69 10.29 1.51
C GLU A 31 12.06 9.23 0.59
N TYR A 32 12.83 8.23 0.17
CA TYR A 32 12.31 7.11 -0.61
C TYR A 32 11.24 6.33 0.16
N ILE A 33 11.48 6.00 1.43
CA ILE A 33 10.52 5.28 2.28
C ILE A 33 9.24 6.09 2.46
N LEU A 34 9.34 7.38 2.75
CA LEU A 34 8.18 8.26 2.89
C LEU A 34 7.35 8.32 1.60
N ARG A 35 8.01 8.34 0.44
CA ARG A 35 7.34 8.31 -0.87
C ARG A 35 6.60 6.99 -1.10
N GLN A 36 7.18 5.84 -0.73
CA GLN A 36 6.51 4.54 -0.83
C GLN A 36 5.26 4.48 0.06
N ILE A 37 5.39 4.89 1.33
CA ILE A 37 4.26 4.99 2.26
C ILE A 37 3.18 5.91 1.69
N GLY A 38 3.56 7.08 1.15
CA GLY A 38 2.62 8.02 0.54
C GLY A 38 1.86 7.44 -0.66
N THR A 39 2.53 6.64 -1.51
CA THR A 39 1.88 5.96 -2.64
C THR A 39 0.88 4.91 -2.17
N LEU A 40 1.24 4.09 -1.18
CA LEU A 40 0.35 3.07 -0.64
C LEU A 40 -0.85 3.68 0.08
N ARG A 41 -0.65 4.76 0.85
CA ARG A 41 -1.75 5.51 1.48
C ARG A 41 -2.74 6.06 0.46
N ARG A 42 -2.25 6.59 -0.68
CA ARG A 42 -3.14 7.01 -1.78
C ARG A 42 -3.94 5.84 -2.37
N ARG A 43 -3.35 4.64 -2.45
CA ARG A 43 -4.04 3.42 -2.90
C ARG A 43 -5.14 3.02 -1.91
N VAL A 44 -4.84 2.99 -0.61
CA VAL A 44 -5.83 2.77 0.46
C VAL A 44 -6.98 3.77 0.35
N SER A 45 -6.70 5.07 0.29
CA SER A 45 -7.74 6.10 0.18
C SER A 45 -8.51 6.07 -1.15
N ARG A 46 -8.02 5.40 -2.19
CA ARG A 46 -8.80 5.14 -3.40
C ARG A 46 -9.88 4.10 -3.12
N PHE A 47 -9.56 3.03 -2.39
CA PHE A 47 -10.53 2.01 -2.01
C PHE A 47 -11.57 2.54 -1.03
N GLU A 48 -11.15 3.30 -0.02
CA GLU A 48 -12.08 3.94 0.93
C GLU A 48 -13.09 4.84 0.22
N ARG A 49 -12.64 5.61 -0.79
CA ARG A 49 -13.54 6.43 -1.60
C ARG A 49 -14.42 5.62 -2.55
N LYS A 50 -13.90 4.52 -3.11
CA LYS A 50 -14.66 3.62 -4.01
C LYS A 50 -15.82 2.96 -3.28
N TYR A 51 -15.61 2.51 -2.04
CA TYR A 51 -16.60 1.75 -1.27
C TYR A 51 -17.31 2.55 -0.18
N GLY A 52 -16.83 3.75 0.16
CA GLY A 52 -17.43 4.60 1.19
C GLY A 52 -17.27 4.07 2.61
N MET A 53 -16.28 3.22 2.86
CA MET A 53 -16.07 2.53 4.13
C MET A 53 -14.57 2.28 4.37
N HIS A 54 -14.18 1.94 5.59
CA HIS A 54 -12.81 1.51 5.90
C HIS A 54 -12.61 0.02 5.65
N PHE A 55 -11.35 -0.42 5.60
CA PHE A 55 -10.99 -1.79 5.23
C PHE A 55 -11.70 -2.87 6.06
N GLN A 56 -11.79 -2.68 7.38
CA GLN A 56 -12.45 -3.64 8.26
C GLN A 56 -13.94 -3.78 7.93
N GLN A 57 -14.64 -2.66 7.74
CA GLN A 57 -16.05 -2.64 7.35
C GLN A 57 -16.26 -3.29 5.98
N PHE A 58 -15.34 -3.07 5.04
CA PHE A 58 -15.38 -3.71 3.73
C PHE A 58 -15.17 -5.23 3.81
N SER A 59 -14.26 -5.67 4.68
CA SER A 59 -14.02 -7.10 4.93
C SER A 59 -15.27 -7.79 5.49
N GLU A 60 -15.95 -7.15 6.43
CA GLU A 60 -17.21 -7.65 7.01
C GLU A 60 -18.33 -7.66 5.95
N TYR A 61 -18.49 -6.58 5.20
CA TYR A 61 -19.44 -6.48 4.08
C TYR A 61 -19.24 -7.58 3.04
N LEU A 62 -18.00 -7.84 2.65
CA LEU A 62 -17.66 -8.86 1.67
C LEU A 62 -17.96 -10.27 2.19
N HIS A 63 -17.65 -10.53 3.47
CA HIS A 63 -18.00 -11.78 4.12
C HIS A 63 -19.51 -12.04 4.09
N GLU A 64 -20.33 -11.07 4.50
CA GLU A 64 -21.79 -11.19 4.49
C GLU A 64 -22.34 -11.43 3.08
N ARG A 65 -21.76 -10.80 2.05
CA ARG A 65 -22.16 -11.03 0.65
C ARG A 65 -21.82 -12.42 0.16
N SER A 66 -20.65 -12.93 0.50
CA SER A 66 -20.26 -14.31 0.19
C SER A 66 -21.18 -15.31 0.88
N VAL A 67 -21.58 -15.05 2.13
CA VAL A 67 -22.58 -15.85 2.84
C VAL A 67 -23.95 -15.79 2.16
N LEU A 68 -24.39 -14.61 1.70
CA LEU A 68 -25.63 -14.46 0.95
C LEU A 68 -25.58 -15.28 -0.35
N LEU A 69 -24.48 -15.21 -1.11
CA LEU A 69 -24.33 -15.96 -2.36
C LEU A 69 -24.53 -17.48 -2.16
N GLU A 70 -24.03 -18.01 -1.05
CA GLU A 70 -24.12 -19.43 -0.69
C GLU A 70 -25.52 -19.82 -0.16
N LYS A 71 -26.08 -19.03 0.76
CA LYS A 71 -27.25 -19.44 1.57
C LYS A 71 -28.60 -18.99 1.03
N SER A 72 -28.64 -18.08 0.06
CA SER A 72 -29.91 -17.52 -0.43
C SER A 72 -30.51 -18.32 -1.59
N GLU A 73 -31.84 -18.43 -1.59
CA GLU A 73 -32.63 -18.90 -2.72
C GLU A 73 -32.70 -17.84 -3.83
N LEU A 74 -31.55 -17.50 -4.40
CA LEU A 74 -31.47 -16.63 -5.57
C LEU A 74 -31.76 -17.43 -6.84
N SER A 75 -32.49 -16.80 -7.76
CA SER A 75 -32.54 -17.24 -9.15
C SER A 75 -31.13 -17.30 -9.74
N ALA A 76 -30.88 -18.22 -10.67
CA ALA A 76 -29.57 -18.43 -11.30
C ALA A 76 -28.93 -17.14 -11.85
N GLU A 77 -29.72 -16.27 -12.49
CA GLU A 77 -29.27 -14.98 -13.03
C GLU A 77 -28.74 -14.05 -11.93
N LYS A 78 -29.52 -13.84 -10.86
CA LYS A 78 -29.09 -13.04 -9.70
C LYS A 78 -27.85 -13.60 -9.03
N ARG A 79 -27.74 -14.94 -8.93
CA ARG A 79 -26.55 -15.61 -8.36
C ARG A 79 -25.32 -15.34 -9.22
N GLN A 80 -25.44 -15.38 -10.55
CA GLN A 80 -24.32 -15.09 -11.46
C GLN A 80 -23.86 -13.63 -11.35
N VAL A 81 -24.80 -12.68 -11.38
CA VAL A 81 -24.47 -11.24 -11.25
C VAL A 81 -23.81 -10.95 -9.91
N LEU A 82 -24.35 -11.51 -8.82
CA LEU A 82 -23.77 -11.35 -7.48
C LEU A 82 -22.38 -11.97 -7.40
N GLY A 83 -22.19 -13.18 -7.95
CA GLY A 83 -20.88 -13.84 -7.98
C GLY A 83 -19.82 -13.03 -8.72
N GLN A 84 -20.15 -12.45 -9.87
CA GLN A 84 -19.23 -11.58 -10.61
C GLN A 84 -18.88 -10.30 -9.84
N ALA A 85 -19.86 -9.70 -9.16
CA ALA A 85 -19.61 -8.53 -8.32
C ALA A 85 -18.68 -8.88 -7.15
N ILE A 86 -18.91 -10.00 -6.47
CA ILE A 86 -18.09 -10.47 -5.35
C ILE A 86 -16.67 -10.76 -5.83
N MET A 87 -16.46 -11.40 -6.99
CA MET A 87 -15.11 -11.63 -7.53
C MET A 87 -14.32 -10.32 -7.68
N GLN A 88 -14.95 -9.29 -8.23
CA GLN A 88 -14.31 -7.98 -8.37
C GLN A 88 -14.03 -7.33 -7.00
N GLU A 89 -14.97 -7.45 -6.05
CA GLU A 89 -14.81 -6.95 -4.69
C GLU A 89 -13.69 -7.68 -3.92
N GLU A 90 -13.50 -8.99 -4.13
CA GLU A 90 -12.40 -9.81 -3.58
C GLU A 90 -11.03 -9.38 -4.14
N ASP A 91 -10.93 -9.13 -5.46
CA ASP A 91 -9.69 -8.62 -6.06
C ASP A 91 -9.32 -7.26 -5.46
N ASP A 92 -10.30 -6.37 -5.31
CA ASP A 92 -10.10 -5.08 -4.67
C ASP A 92 -9.75 -5.20 -3.17
N TRP A 93 -10.36 -6.17 -2.46
CA TRP A 93 -10.05 -6.48 -1.06
C TRP A 93 -8.60 -6.91 -0.89
N LEU A 94 -8.13 -7.84 -1.74
CA LEU A 94 -6.76 -8.36 -1.69
C LEU A 94 -5.74 -7.25 -1.93
N ASP A 95 -5.98 -6.45 -2.97
CA ASP A 95 -5.14 -5.29 -3.29
C ASP A 95 -5.07 -4.27 -2.15
N TRP A 96 -6.19 -4.05 -1.47
CA TRP A 96 -6.28 -3.15 -0.34
C TRP A 96 -5.52 -3.71 0.87
N LYS A 97 -5.73 -4.98 1.20
CA LYS A 97 -5.01 -5.67 2.30
C LYS A 97 -3.50 -5.60 2.11
N VAL A 98 -3.03 -5.96 0.91
CA VAL A 98 -1.60 -5.87 0.56
C VAL A 98 -1.08 -4.45 0.75
N ALA A 99 -1.85 -3.43 0.35
CA ALA A 99 -1.43 -2.05 0.53
C ALA A 99 -1.26 -1.66 2.02
N GLN A 100 -2.13 -2.15 2.91
CA GLN A 100 -2.02 -1.92 4.35
C GLN A 100 -0.81 -2.64 4.95
N GLU A 101 -0.64 -3.93 4.66
CA GLU A 101 0.49 -4.72 5.15
C GLU A 101 1.84 -4.14 4.67
N MET A 102 1.90 -3.67 3.42
CA MET A 102 3.09 -2.99 2.92
C MET A 102 3.36 -1.68 3.65
N ILE A 103 2.33 -0.89 4.01
CA ILE A 103 2.52 0.33 4.81
C ILE A 103 3.17 -0.01 6.14
N GLU A 104 2.67 -1.04 6.83
CA GLU A 104 3.22 -1.48 8.12
C GLU A 104 4.67 -1.92 7.98
N SER A 105 4.99 -2.70 6.93
CA SER A 105 6.37 -3.10 6.62
C SER A 105 7.30 -1.89 6.38
N TRP A 106 6.88 -0.89 5.60
CA TRP A 106 7.68 0.32 5.36
C TRP A 106 7.82 1.20 6.62
N ILE A 107 6.81 1.22 7.49
CA ILE A 107 6.88 1.90 8.79
C ILE A 107 7.91 1.19 9.69
N GLY A 108 7.92 -0.14 9.72
CA GLY A 108 8.92 -0.93 10.44
C GLY A 108 10.34 -0.64 9.94
N LEU A 109 10.55 -0.67 8.62
CA LEU A 109 11.85 -0.36 8.01
C LEU A 109 12.32 1.06 8.38
N ARG A 110 11.41 2.03 8.43
CA ARG A 110 11.75 3.41 8.86
C ARG A 110 12.24 3.45 10.31
N GLN A 111 11.70 2.62 11.19
CA GLN A 111 12.12 2.54 12.59
C GLN A 111 13.50 1.90 12.73
N GLU A 112 13.78 0.84 11.95
CA GLU A 112 15.09 0.18 11.92
C GLU A 112 16.21 1.12 11.45
N ILE A 113 15.96 1.96 10.44
CA ILE A 113 16.96 2.90 9.91
C ILE A 113 17.17 4.12 10.81
N ALA A 114 16.21 4.42 11.68
CA ALA A 114 16.30 5.54 12.62
C ALA A 114 17.00 5.16 13.96
N ALA A 115 17.16 3.86 14.23
CA ALA A 115 17.86 3.32 15.39
C ALA A 115 19.38 3.30 15.18
#